data_AF-A0A7K1KX61-F1
#
_entry.id   AF-A0A7K1KX61-F1
#
_cell.length_a   1.000
_cell.length_b   1.000
_cell.length_c   1.000
_cell.angle_alpha   90.00
_cell.angle_beta   90.00
_cell.angle_gamma   90.00
#
_symmetry.space_group_name_H-M   'P 1'
#
loop_
_entity.id
_entity.type
_entity.pdbx_description
1 polymer ?
#
loop_
_entity_poly.entity_id
_entity_poly.type
_entity_poly.pdbx_seq_one_letter_code
_entity_poly.pdbx_strand_id
1 'polypeptide(L)'
;GSLLHWTRTMIEIRQRHPVFGVGTYNELSASNPSVLAFTREIGEKEADQWGGTDVILCVSNLSRFPQPVELDLRRFEGHSPVECTGGVQFPAIGELPYLMTLPGHGFHWFQLTPPEDADTERTA
;
A
#
# COMPACT_ATOMS: atom_id res chain seq x y z
N GLY A 1 -22.98 2.27 8.11
CA GLY A 1 -22.41 3.47 7.46
C GLY A 1 -23.11 3.70 6.14
N SER A 2 -23.31 4.95 5.72
CA SER A 2 -23.84 5.29 4.40
C SER A 2 -22.69 5.54 3.41
N LEU A 3 -22.99 5.55 2.10
CA LEU A 3 -22.00 5.89 1.06
C LEU A 3 -21.35 7.25 1.32
N LEU A 4 -22.11 8.25 1.76
CA LEU A 4 -21.57 9.57 2.09
C LEU A 4 -20.49 9.51 3.19
N HIS A 5 -20.75 8.77 4.27
CA HIS A 5 -19.78 8.63 5.36
C HIS A 5 -18.54 7.89 4.88
N TRP A 6 -18.73 6.82 4.09
CA TRP A 6 -17.62 6.08 3.51
C TRP A 6 -16.76 6.97 2.58
N THR A 7 -17.38 7.72 1.67
CA THR A 7 -16.67 8.64 0.77
C THR A 7 -15.90 9.70 1.55
N ARG A 8 -16.51 10.26 2.62
CA ARG A 8 -15.83 11.21 3.50
C ARG A 8 -14.59 10.59 4.14
N THR A 9 -14.70 9.39 4.71
CA THR A 9 -13.55 8.67 5.29
C THR A 9 -12.46 8.42 4.26
N MET A 10 -12.80 8.01 3.03
CA MET A 10 -11.82 7.80 1.97
C MET A 10 -11.10 9.10 1.56
N ILE A 11 -11.80 10.23 1.53
CA ILE A 11 -11.20 11.55 1.27
C ILE A 11 -10.25 11.94 2.41
N GLU A 12 -10.65 11.74 3.66
CA GLU A 12 -9.81 12.02 4.84
C GLU A 12 -8.52 11.18 4.82
N ILE A 13 -8.61 9.89 4.47
CA ILE A 13 -7.43 9.03 4.28
C ILE A 13 -6.54 9.57 3.16
N ARG A 14 -7.11 9.91 2.00
CA ARG A 14 -6.34 10.49 0.89
C ARG A 14 -5.62 11.78 1.28
N GLN A 15 -6.24 12.63 2.10
CA GLN A 15 -5.62 13.87 2.58
C GLN A 15 -4.43 13.63 3.52
N ARG A 16 -4.42 12.52 4.26
CA ARG A 16 -3.31 12.15 5.16
C ARG A 16 -2.07 11.64 4.43
N HIS A 17 -2.23 11.18 3.19
CA HIS A 17 -1.14 10.63 2.39
C HIS A 17 -0.94 11.47 1.11
N PRO A 18 -0.08 12.51 1.15
CA PRO A 18 0.18 13.40 0.01
C PRO A 18 0.58 12.66 -1.27
N VAL A 19 1.20 11.48 -1.13
CA VAL A 19 1.62 10.58 -2.20
C VAL A 19 0.52 10.23 -3.21
N PHE A 20 -0.76 10.26 -2.81
CA PHE A 20 -1.88 10.10 -3.77
C PHE A 20 -2.00 11.25 -4.77
N GLY A 21 -1.60 12.47 -4.38
CA GLY A 21 -1.65 13.66 -5.21
C GLY A 21 -0.38 13.87 -6.05
N VAL A 22 0.78 13.65 -5.44
CA VAL A 22 2.08 14.04 -6.02
C VAL A 22 3.01 12.88 -6.34
N GLY A 23 2.78 11.71 -5.74
CA GLY A 23 3.68 10.58 -5.90
C GLY A 23 3.70 10.05 -7.33
N THR A 24 4.85 9.55 -7.75
CA THR A 24 5.03 8.87 -9.04
C THR A 24 4.16 7.62 -9.12
N TYR A 25 3.74 7.23 -10.33
CA TYR A 25 2.97 6.01 -10.55
C TYR A 25 3.88 4.91 -11.11
N ASN A 26 4.00 3.80 -10.39
CA ASN A 26 4.76 2.64 -10.83
C ASN A 26 3.83 1.42 -10.86
N GLU A 27 3.52 0.93 -12.06
CA GLU A 27 2.70 -0.26 -12.23
C GLU A 27 3.46 -1.51 -11.79
N LEU A 28 2.77 -2.41 -11.09
CA LEU A 28 3.33 -3.68 -10.64
C LEU A 28 2.88 -4.81 -11.54
N SER A 29 3.77 -5.80 -11.73
CA SER A 29 3.39 -7.03 -12.41
C SER A 29 2.53 -7.89 -11.48
N ALA A 30 1.25 -8.01 -11.84
CA ALA A 30 0.30 -8.89 -11.17
C ALA A 30 0.14 -10.20 -11.96
N SER A 31 0.11 -11.34 -11.27
CA SER A 31 -0.15 -12.63 -11.91
C SER A 31 -1.58 -12.76 -12.46
N ASN A 32 -2.51 -11.95 -11.97
CA ASN A 32 -3.91 -11.96 -12.34
C ASN A 32 -4.31 -10.66 -13.05
N PRO A 33 -4.69 -10.70 -14.35
CA PRO A 33 -5.06 -9.50 -15.12
C PRO A 33 -6.38 -8.86 -14.66
N SER A 34 -7.17 -9.54 -13.83
CA SER A 34 -8.36 -8.95 -13.20
C SER A 34 -8.02 -8.06 -12.01
N VAL A 35 -6.77 -8.06 -11.56
CA VAL A 35 -6.31 -7.24 -10.43
C VAL A 35 -5.30 -6.22 -10.94
N LEU A 36 -5.62 -4.95 -10.72
CA LEU A 36 -4.73 -3.83 -10.98
C LEU A 36 -3.92 -3.56 -9.71
N ALA A 37 -2.59 -3.58 -9.83
CA ALA A 37 -1.68 -3.25 -8.73
C ALA A 37 -0.64 -2.23 -9.17
N PHE A 38 -0.40 -1.24 -8.33
CA PHE A 38 0.60 -0.19 -8.57
C PHE A 38 1.03 0.44 -7.27
N THR A 39 2.23 1.03 -7.25
CA THR A 39 2.68 1.88 -6.15
C THR A 39 2.62 3.35 -6.51
N ARG A 40 2.43 4.17 -5.48
CA ARG A 40 2.63 5.61 -5.49
C ARG A 40 3.78 5.94 -4.56
N GLU A 41 4.77 6.68 -5.04
CA GLU A 41 6.02 6.94 -4.31
C GLU A 41 6.41 8.42 -4.37
N ILE A 42 6.76 8.98 -3.22
CA ILE A 42 7.46 10.27 -3.12
C ILE A 42 8.96 9.99 -3.03
N GLY A 43 9.75 10.61 -3.92
CA GLY A 43 11.20 10.45 -3.91
C GLY A 43 11.88 11.24 -2.78
N GLU A 44 13.08 10.83 -2.39
CA GLU A 44 13.87 11.49 -1.32
C GLU A 44 14.04 13.00 -1.53
N LYS A 45 14.23 13.45 -2.78
CA LYS A 45 14.40 14.86 -3.12
C LYS A 45 13.17 15.72 -2.84
N GLU A 46 12.00 15.08 -2.78
CA GLU A 46 10.70 15.70 -2.59
C GLU A 46 10.19 15.47 -1.16
N ALA A 47 10.88 14.64 -0.36
CA ALA A 47 10.47 14.25 0.98
C ALA A 47 10.34 15.46 1.92
N ASP A 48 11.28 16.40 1.88
CA ASP A 48 11.24 17.63 2.69
C ASP A 48 10.03 18.51 2.36
N GLN A 49 9.53 18.45 1.12
CA GLN A 49 8.39 19.25 0.67
C GLN A 49 7.05 18.63 1.10
N TRP A 50 6.99 17.30 1.19
CA TRP A 50 5.73 16.56 1.38
C TRP A 50 5.65 15.79 2.71
N GLY A 51 6.65 15.95 3.58
CA GLY A 51 6.64 15.43 4.95
C GLY A 51 7.14 14.00 5.10
N GLY A 52 7.87 13.46 4.11
CA GLY A 52 8.49 12.13 4.17
C GLY A 52 8.54 11.37 2.84
N THR A 53 9.18 10.21 2.87
CA THR A 53 9.25 9.24 1.75
C THR A 53 8.14 8.21 1.89
N ASP A 54 6.90 8.63 1.62
CA ASP A 54 5.75 7.74 1.67
C ASP A 54 5.67 6.85 0.41
N VAL A 55 5.39 5.58 0.63
CA VAL A 55 5.08 4.60 -0.42
C VAL A 55 3.72 3.98 -0.14
N ILE A 56 2.80 4.11 -1.09
CA ILE A 56 1.48 3.49 -1.02
C ILE A 56 1.35 2.43 -2.10
N LEU A 57 1.08 1.19 -1.69
CA LEU A 57 0.66 0.09 -2.56
C LEU A 57 -0.86 0.11 -2.71
N CYS A 58 -1.33 0.26 -3.95
CA CYS A 58 -2.73 0.17 -4.32
C CYS A 58 -2.99 -1.16 -5.03
N VAL A 59 -3.97 -1.93 -4.56
CA VAL A 59 -4.40 -3.19 -5.17
C VAL A 59 -5.91 -3.17 -5.34
N SER A 60 -6.40 -3.31 -6.57
CA SER A 60 -7.82 -3.19 -6.91
C SER A 60 -8.28 -4.36 -7.76
N ASN A 61 -9.31 -5.07 -7.31
CA ASN A 61 -9.96 -6.12 -8.08
C ASN A 61 -11.00 -5.51 -9.02
N LEU A 62 -10.80 -5.65 -10.32
CA LEU A 62 -11.73 -5.19 -11.36
C LEU A 62 -12.85 -6.21 -11.63
N SER A 63 -12.69 -7.45 -11.15
CA SER A 63 -13.71 -8.51 -11.25
C SER A 63 -14.78 -8.36 -10.17
N ARG A 64 -16.01 -8.76 -10.51
CA ARG A 64 -17.11 -8.90 -9.54
C ARG A 64 -16.98 -10.12 -8.63
N PHE A 65 -16.06 -11.03 -8.92
CA PHE A 65 -15.82 -12.24 -8.14
C PHE A 65 -14.56 -12.10 -7.30
N PRO A 66 -14.43 -12.85 -6.18
CA PRO A 66 -13.18 -12.91 -5.44
C PRO A 66 -12.02 -13.34 -6.33
N GLN A 67 -10.86 -12.70 -6.21
CA GLN A 67 -9.68 -12.99 -7.00
C GLN A 67 -8.45 -13.14 -6.10
N PRO A 68 -7.63 -14.18 -6.30
CA PRO A 68 -6.27 -14.21 -5.80
C PRO A 68 -5.35 -13.41 -6.74
N VAL A 69 -4.30 -12.83 -6.19
CA VAL A 69 -3.20 -12.23 -6.94
C VAL A 69 -1.88 -12.48 -6.22
N GLU A 70 -0.84 -12.76 -6.99
CA GLU A 70 0.53 -12.74 -6.51
C GLU A 70 1.21 -11.49 -7.08
N LEU A 71 1.86 -10.73 -6.22
CA LEU A 71 2.55 -9.50 -6.57
C LEU A 71 4.06 -9.66 -6.37
N ASP A 72 4.84 -9.25 -7.36
CA ASP A 72 6.28 -9.11 -7.20
C ASP A 72 6.59 -7.80 -6.45
N LEU A 73 6.86 -7.93 -5.15
CA LEU A 73 7.15 -6.82 -4.25
C LEU A 73 8.60 -6.79 -3.78
N ARG A 74 9.50 -7.57 -4.38
CA ARG A 74 10.90 -7.73 -3.90
C ARG A 74 11.67 -6.43 -3.74
N ARG A 75 11.32 -5.38 -4.49
CA ARG A 75 11.88 -4.02 -4.31
C ARG A 75 11.67 -3.45 -2.89
N PHE A 76 10.64 -3.94 -2.21
CA PHE A 76 10.24 -3.53 -0.87
C PHE A 76 10.46 -4.64 0.16
N GLU A 77 11.40 -5.56 -0.08
CA GLU A 77 11.76 -6.58 0.90
C GLU A 77 12.03 -5.94 2.29
N GLY A 78 11.57 -6.62 3.34
CA GLY A 78 11.63 -6.14 4.73
C GLY A 78 10.57 -5.10 5.09
N HIS A 79 9.92 -4.45 4.11
CA HIS A 79 8.84 -3.51 4.42
C HIS A 79 7.59 -4.24 4.88
N SER A 80 6.85 -3.62 5.80
CA SER A 80 5.56 -4.12 6.28
C SER A 80 4.42 -3.32 5.65
N PRO A 81 3.47 -3.95 4.94
CA PRO A 81 2.29 -3.27 4.45
C PRO A 81 1.33 -2.98 5.62
N VAL A 82 0.93 -1.72 5.80
CA VAL A 82 -0.05 -1.30 6.81
C VAL A 82 -1.29 -0.78 6.11
N GLU A 83 -2.44 -1.40 6.34
CA GLU A 83 -3.69 -1.07 5.67
C GLU A 83 -4.21 0.32 6.12
N CYS A 84 -4.46 1.22 5.18
CA CYS A 84 -4.68 2.64 5.45
C CYS A 84 -6.01 2.99 6.16
N THR A 85 -7.03 2.13 6.10
CA THR A 85 -8.34 2.43 6.73
C THR A 85 -8.38 2.03 8.21
N GLY A 86 -7.85 0.85 8.55
CA GLY A 86 -7.87 0.25 9.88
C GLY A 86 -6.52 0.20 10.57
N GLY A 87 -5.42 0.54 9.89
CA GLY A 87 -4.06 0.52 10.46
C GLY A 87 -3.53 -0.88 10.73
N VAL A 88 -4.09 -1.91 10.09
CA VAL A 88 -3.70 -3.30 10.34
C VAL A 88 -2.40 -3.60 9.58
N GLN A 89 -1.37 -4.02 10.31
CA GLN A 89 -0.12 -4.48 9.73
C GLN A 89 -0.26 -5.89 9.16
N PHE A 90 0.15 -6.04 7.91
CA PHE A 90 0.24 -7.31 7.20
C PHE A 90 1.66 -7.88 7.32
N PRO A 91 1.87 -9.17 7.01
CA PRO A 91 3.19 -9.78 7.01
C PRO A 91 4.22 -8.96 6.21
N ALA A 92 5.45 -8.91 6.73
CA ALA A 92 6.54 -8.25 6.02
C ALA A 92 6.77 -8.89 4.64
N ILE A 93 7.12 -8.06 3.68
CA ILE A 93 7.43 -8.48 2.32
C ILE A 93 8.77 -9.24 2.34
N GLY A 94 8.76 -10.46 1.81
CA GLY A 94 9.97 -11.26 1.61
C GLY A 94 10.33 -11.39 0.14
N GLU A 95 11.13 -12.41 -0.15
CA GLU A 95 11.60 -12.72 -1.51
C GLU A 95 10.57 -13.44 -2.39
N LEU A 96 9.56 -14.05 -1.77
CA LEU A 96 8.51 -14.77 -2.48
C LEU A 96 7.41 -13.81 -2.96
N PRO A 97 6.69 -14.14 -4.06
CA PRO A 97 5.53 -13.38 -4.49
C PRO A 97 4.53 -13.18 -3.35
N TYR A 98 4.10 -11.94 -3.17
CA TYR A 98 3.21 -11.57 -2.08
C TYR A 98 1.77 -11.91 -2.46
N LEU A 99 1.25 -12.99 -1.88
CA LEU A 99 -0.11 -13.47 -2.15
C LEU A 99 -1.16 -12.63 -1.43
N MET A 100 -2.17 -12.22 -2.17
CA MET A 100 -3.34 -11.50 -1.66
C MET A 100 -4.63 -12.05 -2.23
N THR A 101 -5.71 -11.95 -1.46
CA THR A 101 -7.06 -12.27 -1.93
C THR A 101 -7.96 -11.07 -1.75
N LEU A 102 -8.65 -10.66 -2.81
CA LEU A 102 -9.57 -9.54 -2.79
C LEU A 102 -11.01 -10.03 -3.03
N PRO A 103 -12.02 -9.49 -2.32
CA PRO A 103 -13.41 -9.72 -2.69
C PRO A 103 -13.73 -9.06 -4.04
N GLY A 104 -14.89 -9.40 -4.63
CA GLY A 104 -15.36 -8.76 -5.86
C GLY A 104 -15.43 -7.25 -5.71
N HIS A 105 -14.83 -6.51 -6.65
CA HIS A 105 -14.68 -5.05 -6.60
C HIS A 105 -13.98 -4.51 -5.34
N GLY A 106 -13.32 -5.38 -4.58
CA GLY A 106 -12.53 -4.99 -3.42
C GLY A 106 -11.25 -4.29 -3.82
N PHE A 107 -10.75 -3.45 -2.92
CA PHE A 107 -9.46 -2.82 -3.06
C PHE A 107 -8.78 -2.69 -1.69
N HIS A 108 -7.46 -2.53 -1.71
CA HIS A 108 -6.66 -2.21 -0.54
C HIS A 108 -5.67 -1.09 -0.87
N TRP A 109 -5.47 -0.20 0.10
CA TRP A 109 -4.36 0.74 0.14
C TRP A 109 -3.47 0.39 1.33
N PHE A 110 -2.20 0.13 1.06
CA PHE A 110 -1.21 -0.14 2.10
C PHE A 110 -0.14 0.93 2.07
N GLN A 111 0.18 1.49 3.24
CA GLN A 111 1.44 2.17 3.43
C GLN A 111 2.53 1.14 3.64
N LEU A 112 3.58 1.17 2.82
CA LEU A 112 4.74 0.31 3.02
C LEU A 112 5.67 0.99 4.02
N THR A 113 5.71 0.50 5.25
CA THR A 113 6.65 1.01 6.24
C THR A 113 7.98 0.30 6.07
N PRO A 114 9.12 1.01 6.04
CA PRO A 114 10.43 0.38 6.01
C PRO A 114 10.60 -0.55 7.22
N PRO A 115 11.50 -1.54 7.13
CA PRO A 115 11.85 -2.36 8.28
C PRO A 115 12.27 -1.43 9.42
N GLU A 116 11.73 -1.65 10.62
CA GLU A 116 12.27 -0.97 11.81
C GLU A 116 13.73 -1.38 11.95
N ASP A 117 14.64 -0.41 11.91
CA ASP A 117 16.04 -0.65 12.24
C ASP A 117 16.08 -1.29 13.63
N ALA A 118 16.60 -2.52 13.71
CA ALA A 118 16.69 -3.32 14.92
C ALA A 118 17.70 -2.78 15.96
N ASP A 119 17.72 -1.47 16.19
CA ASP A 119 18.72 -0.77 17.00
C ASP A 119 18.14 0.14 18.10
N THR A 120 16.91 -0.14 18.58
CA THR A 120 16.35 0.55 19.77
C THR A 120 16.25 -0.33 21.04
N GLU A 121 16.81 -1.55 21.05
CA GLU A 121 16.87 -2.40 22.27
C GLU A 121 18.29 -2.81 22.70
N ARG A 122 19.28 -1.90 22.58
CA ARG A 122 20.61 -2.07 23.22
C ARG A 122 20.99 -1.03 24.28
N THR A 123 20.08 -0.14 24.65
CA THR A 123 20.28 0.76 25.81
C THR A 123 18.98 1.02 26.54
N ALA A 124 18.64 0.13 27.47
CA ALA A 124 17.98 0.45 28.73
C ALA A 124 18.29 -0.65 29.76
#